data_AF-A0A7W0KFP8-F1
#
_entry.id   AF-A0A7W0KFP8-F1
#
_cell.length_a   1.000
_cell.length_b   1.000
_cell.length_c   1.000
_cell.angle_alpha   90.00
_cell.angle_beta   90.00
_cell.angle_gamma   90.00
#
_symmetry.space_group_name_H-M   'P 1'
#
loop_
_entity.id
_entity.type
_entity.pdbx_description
1 polymer ?
#
loop_
_entity_poly.entity_id
_entity_poly.type
_entity_poly.pdbx_seq_one_letter_code
_entity_poly.pdbx_strand_id
1 'polypeptide(L)'
;MTRQVRLFIVACLVFVSSGFGFAQATVAQDDAELRFVVVSHGQASDPFWSVVQRGTDAAATDLGVTVEYQAPTTYNMVEMSQLIDAAVASEPDGLVVSIPDAEALSPAIERAIAAG
;
A
#
# COMPACT_ATOMS: atom_id res chain seq x y z
N MET A 1 34.03 15.16 10.59
CA MET A 1 34.06 15.39 9.13
C MET A 1 32.66 15.08 8.58
N THR A 2 31.69 15.95 8.86
CA THR A 2 31.23 17.08 8.00
C THR A 2 30.24 16.66 6.93
N ARG A 3 28.94 16.78 7.25
CA ARG A 3 27.94 17.40 6.37
C ARG A 3 26.67 17.80 7.12
N GLN A 4 26.87 18.74 8.05
CA GLN A 4 25.93 19.83 8.30
C GLN A 4 25.81 20.69 7.02
N VAL A 5 24.73 21.48 6.91
CA VAL A 5 24.42 22.50 5.87
C VAL A 5 23.45 22.03 4.78
N ARG A 6 22.14 22.17 5.05
CA ARG A 6 21.20 22.99 4.26
C ARG A 6 20.10 23.56 5.19
N LEU A 7 20.55 24.37 6.14
CA LEU A 7 19.77 25.37 6.84
C LEU A 7 19.86 26.65 5.99
N PHE A 8 18.75 27.19 5.48
CA PHE A 8 18.45 28.63 5.34
C PHE A 8 17.17 28.85 4.51
N ILE A 9 16.31 29.77 4.99
CA ILE A 9 15.10 30.37 4.37
C ILE A 9 13.84 29.51 4.60
N VAL A 10 12.89 29.81 5.51
CA VAL A 10 12.31 31.11 5.91
C VAL A 10 12.08 31.14 7.42
N ALA A 11 12.90 31.91 8.13
CA ALA A 11 12.55 32.44 9.44
C ALA A 11 11.76 33.73 9.22
N CYS A 12 10.43 33.67 9.21
CA CYS A 12 9.60 34.87 9.29
C CYS A 12 9.29 35.14 10.77
N LEU A 13 10.24 35.83 11.39
CA LEU A 13 10.17 36.34 12.74
C LEU A 13 9.21 37.54 12.74
N VAL A 14 7.94 37.30 13.07
CA VAL A 14 6.99 38.37 13.40
C VAL A 14 6.77 38.36 14.91
N PHE A 15 7.53 39.24 15.58
CA PHE A 15 7.31 39.63 16.96
C PHE A 15 6.41 40.87 16.95
N VAL A 16 5.08 40.70 16.97
CA VAL A 16 4.12 41.77 17.28
C VAL A 16 2.94 41.17 18.07
N SER A 17 3.02 41.38 19.38
CA SER A 17 1.98 41.66 20.38
C SER A 17 0.53 41.14 20.22
N SER A 18 0.05 40.60 21.35
CA SER A 18 -1.33 40.64 21.85
C SER A 18 -2.27 39.50 21.46
N GLY A 19 -2.25 38.46 22.31
CA GLY A 19 -3.44 37.81 22.84
C GLY A 19 -4.50 37.35 21.83
N PHE A 20 -4.25 36.26 21.12
CA PHE A 20 -5.31 35.37 20.64
C PHE A 20 -4.80 33.94 20.74
N GLY A 21 -5.39 33.18 21.65
CA GLY A 21 -5.11 31.75 21.80
C GLY A 21 -5.57 31.01 20.55
N PHE A 22 -4.64 30.76 19.63
CA PHE A 22 -4.82 29.71 18.64
C PHE A 22 -4.69 28.38 19.38
N ALA A 23 -5.83 27.80 19.73
CA ALA A 23 -5.92 26.38 19.98
C ALA A 23 -5.37 25.68 18.72
N GLN A 24 -4.14 25.19 18.80
CA GLN A 24 -3.64 24.22 17.84
C GLN A 24 -4.51 22.99 18.02
N ALA A 25 -5.48 22.83 17.11
CA ALA A 25 -6.06 21.54 16.85
C ALA A 25 -4.93 20.68 16.30
N THR A 26 -4.31 19.89 17.18
CA THR A 26 -3.49 18.76 16.78
C THR A 26 -4.45 17.83 16.04
N VAL A 27 -4.46 17.89 14.71
CA VAL A 27 -4.94 16.77 13.91
C VAL A 27 -4.06 15.60 14.31
N ALA A 28 -4.62 14.65 15.07
CA ALA A 28 -4.00 13.36 15.24
C ALA A 28 -3.92 12.78 13.83
N GLN A 29 -2.73 12.81 13.24
CA GLN A 29 -2.44 12.05 12.05
C GLN A 29 -2.52 10.60 12.52
N ASP A 30 -3.62 9.95 12.19
CA ASP A 30 -3.80 8.53 12.41
C ASP A 30 -2.80 7.84 11.48
N ASP A 31 -1.54 7.73 11.92
CA ASP A 31 -0.49 6.96 11.25
C ASP A 31 -0.78 5.46 11.45
N ALA A 32 -2.02 5.04 11.17
CA ALA A 32 -2.34 3.63 11.01
C ALA A 32 -1.56 3.15 9.78
N GLU A 33 -0.62 2.24 10.02
CA GLU A 33 0.18 1.62 8.96
C GLU A 33 -0.75 0.83 8.04
N LEU A 34 -1.14 1.44 6.92
CA LEU A 34 -2.03 0.81 5.94
C LEU A 34 -1.41 -0.47 5.41
N ARG A 35 -2.22 -1.52 5.30
CA ARG A 35 -1.80 -2.83 4.81
C ARG A 35 -2.48 -3.17 3.49
N PHE A 36 -1.69 -3.49 2.49
CA PHE A 36 -2.16 -3.91 1.17
C PHE A 36 -1.74 -5.35 0.87
N VAL A 37 -2.61 -6.11 0.21
CA VAL A 37 -2.26 -7.42 -0.34
C VAL A 37 -2.31 -7.36 -1.86
N VAL A 38 -1.27 -7.86 -2.52
CA VAL A 38 -1.15 -7.91 -3.97
C VAL A 38 -1.17 -9.38 -4.40
N VAL A 39 -2.18 -9.78 -5.17
CA VAL A 39 -2.30 -11.13 -5.74
C VAL A 39 -2.08 -11.06 -7.24
N SER A 40 -0.93 -11.56 -7.70
CA SER A 40 -0.57 -11.59 -9.12
C SER A 40 -0.74 -12.97 -9.74
N HIS A 41 -0.91 -13.04 -11.06
CA HIS A 41 -0.84 -14.29 -11.83
C HIS A 41 0.59 -14.67 -12.22
N GLY A 42 1.56 -13.97 -11.61
CA GLY A 42 2.96 -14.00 -11.97
C GLY A 42 3.78 -14.95 -11.14
N GLN A 43 4.43 -15.90 -11.78
CA GLN A 43 5.32 -16.82 -11.09
C GLN A 43 6.59 -16.08 -10.64
N ALA A 44 7.14 -16.46 -9.48
CA ALA A 44 8.36 -15.86 -8.93
C ALA A 44 9.58 -15.96 -9.87
N SER A 45 9.58 -16.91 -10.80
CA SER A 45 10.63 -17.11 -11.80
C SER A 45 10.51 -16.24 -13.05
N ASP A 46 9.38 -15.53 -13.23
CA ASP A 46 9.16 -14.68 -14.39
C ASP A 46 9.83 -13.30 -14.19
N PRO A 47 10.73 -12.87 -15.11
CA PRO A 47 11.41 -11.60 -15.00
C PRO A 47 10.46 -10.40 -14.98
N PHE A 48 9.30 -10.47 -15.63
CA PHE A 48 8.32 -9.39 -15.60
C PHE A 48 7.80 -9.17 -14.19
N TRP A 49 7.38 -10.24 -13.51
CA TRP A 49 6.80 -10.16 -12.17
C TRP A 49 7.83 -9.84 -11.10
N SER A 50 9.10 -10.21 -11.30
CA SER A 50 10.19 -9.75 -10.44
C SER A 50 10.40 -8.23 -10.46
N VAL A 51 10.09 -7.56 -11.58
CA VAL A 51 10.15 -6.09 -11.67
C VAL A 51 8.94 -5.48 -10.99
N VAL A 52 7.75 -6.05 -11.20
CA VAL A 52 6.50 -5.60 -10.57
C VAL A 52 6.61 -5.69 -9.04
N GLN A 53 7.03 -6.83 -8.49
CA GLN A 53 7.22 -7.00 -7.05
C GLN A 53 8.19 -5.98 -6.47
N ARG A 54 9.35 -5.78 -7.11
CA ARG A 54 10.31 -4.75 -6.66
C ARG A 54 9.74 -3.33 -6.69
N GLY A 55 8.89 -3.02 -7.68
CA GLY A 55 8.19 -1.74 -7.75
C GLY A 55 7.19 -1.57 -6.61
N THR A 56 6.45 -2.63 -6.28
CA THR A 56 5.55 -2.69 -5.14
C THR A 56 6.30 -2.49 -3.82
N ASP A 57 7.42 -3.18 -3.60
CA ASP A 57 8.22 -3.07 -2.38
C ASP A 57 8.83 -1.67 -2.21
N ALA A 58 9.26 -1.05 -3.31
CA ALA A 58 9.74 0.32 -3.31
C ALA A 58 8.61 1.30 -2.94
N ALA A 59 7.42 1.14 -3.52
CA ALA A 59 6.27 1.98 -3.18
C ALA A 59 5.83 1.80 -1.72
N ALA A 60 5.89 0.57 -1.19
CA ALA A 60 5.62 0.29 0.21
C ALA A 60 6.54 1.09 1.13
N THR A 61 7.83 1.12 0.80
CA THR A 61 8.86 1.87 1.53
C THR A 61 8.65 3.38 1.43
N ASP A 62 8.40 3.88 0.22
CA ASP A 62 8.25 5.32 -0.05
C ASP A 62 6.99 5.91 0.61
N LEU A 63 5.94 5.11 0.74
CA LEU A 63 4.66 5.51 1.32
C LEU A 63 4.52 5.16 2.80
N GLY A 64 5.44 4.37 3.36
CA GLY A 64 5.37 3.91 4.75
C GLY A 64 4.19 2.98 5.03
N VAL A 65 3.86 2.09 4.08
CA VAL A 65 2.75 1.13 4.16
C VAL A 65 3.29 -0.30 4.12
N THR A 66 2.56 -1.24 4.70
CA THR A 66 2.89 -2.67 4.58
C THR A 66 2.26 -3.23 3.32
N VAL A 67 3.04 -3.97 2.51
CA VAL A 67 2.51 -4.68 1.34
C VAL A 67 2.92 -6.14 1.36
N GLU A 68 1.95 -7.03 1.19
CA GLU A 68 2.15 -8.48 1.06
C GLU A 68 1.96 -8.89 -0.40
N TYR A 69 2.99 -9.46 -1.03
CA TYR A 69 2.91 -9.95 -2.40
C TYR A 69 2.69 -11.47 -2.43
N GLN A 70 1.62 -11.89 -3.09
CA GLN A 70 1.22 -13.28 -3.23
C GLN A 70 1.07 -13.65 -4.71
N ALA A 71 1.44 -14.88 -5.03
CA ALA A 71 1.29 -15.44 -6.37
C ALA A 71 1.09 -16.95 -6.27
N PRO A 72 0.31 -17.55 -7.18
CA PRO A 72 0.18 -19.00 -7.25
C PRO A 72 1.50 -19.63 -7.72
N THR A 73 1.75 -20.85 -7.27
CA THR A 73 2.95 -21.61 -7.66
C THR A 73 2.93 -22.00 -9.15
N THR A 74 1.74 -22.15 -9.72
CA THR A 74 1.51 -22.46 -11.13
C THR A 74 0.46 -21.51 -11.70
N TYR A 75 0.31 -21.48 -13.04
CA TYR A 75 -0.76 -20.71 -13.66
C TYR A 75 -2.11 -21.43 -13.43
N ASN A 76 -2.77 -21.13 -12.31
CA ASN A 76 -3.99 -21.80 -11.89
C ASN A 76 -4.98 -20.79 -11.28
N MET A 77 -6.13 -20.61 -11.94
CA MET A 77 -7.14 -19.64 -11.52
C MET A 77 -7.87 -20.04 -10.23
N VAL A 78 -7.95 -21.34 -9.92
CA VAL A 78 -8.55 -21.84 -8.68
C VAL A 78 -7.65 -21.50 -7.49
N GLU A 79 -6.34 -21.76 -7.62
CA GLU A 79 -5.34 -21.39 -6.60
C GLU A 79 -5.35 -19.86 -6.40
N MET A 80 -5.42 -19.10 -7.49
CA MET A 80 -5.52 -17.64 -7.41
C MET A 80 -6.81 -17.15 -6.74
N SER A 81 -7.95 -17.76 -7.03
CA SER A 81 -9.21 -17.47 -6.31
C SER A 81 -9.07 -17.74 -4.81
N GLN A 82 -8.40 -18.82 -4.42
CA GLN A 82 -8.17 -19.14 -3.00
C GLN A 82 -7.24 -18.13 -2.33
N LEU A 83 -6.21 -17.65 -3.03
CA LEU A 83 -5.35 -16.57 -2.54
C LEU A 83 -6.14 -15.27 -2.38
N ILE A 84 -7.04 -14.93 -3.31
CA ILE A 84 -7.94 -13.78 -3.19
C ILE A 84 -8.84 -13.94 -1.96
N ASP A 85 -9.51 -15.08 -1.80
CA ASP A 85 -10.40 -15.33 -0.66
C ASP A 85 -9.63 -15.25 0.67
N ALA A 86 -8.40 -15.78 0.73
CA ALA A 86 -7.54 -15.70 1.91
C ALA A 86 -7.08 -14.26 2.19
N ALA A 87 -6.74 -13.50 1.14
CA ALA A 87 -6.39 -12.09 1.26
C ALA A 87 -7.56 -11.28 1.81
N VAL A 88 -8.76 -11.46 1.27
CA VAL A 88 -9.99 -10.82 1.76
C VAL A 88 -10.27 -11.19 3.22
N ALA A 89 -10.16 -12.47 3.57
CA ALA A 89 -10.38 -12.94 4.94
C ALA A 89 -9.36 -12.39 5.95
N SER A 90 -8.21 -11.87 5.48
CA SER A 90 -7.25 -11.21 6.34
C SER A 90 -7.62 -9.75 6.66
N GLU A 91 -8.66 -9.19 6.01
CA GLU A 91 -9.13 -7.80 6.18
C GLU A 91 -8.00 -6.76 5.98
N PRO A 92 -7.37 -6.68 4.79
CA PRO A 92 -6.42 -5.63 4.47
C PRO A 92 -7.14 -4.32 4.13
N ASP A 93 -6.43 -3.19 4.25
CA ASP A 93 -6.94 -1.87 3.85
C ASP A 93 -7.07 -1.73 2.32
N GLY A 94 -6.42 -2.62 1.56
CA GLY A 94 -6.62 -2.72 0.13
C GLY A 94 -6.12 -4.02 -0.48
N LEU A 95 -6.76 -4.40 -1.59
CA LEU A 95 -6.45 -5.59 -2.37
C LEU A 95 -6.16 -5.20 -3.81
N VAL A 96 -5.00 -5.63 -4.32
CA VAL A 96 -4.60 -5.45 -5.72
C VAL A 96 -4.55 -6.81 -6.38
N VAL A 97 -5.27 -7.00 -7.49
CA VAL A 97 -5.35 -8.28 -8.19
C VAL A 97 -5.04 -8.08 -9.66
N SER A 98 -4.12 -8.87 -10.22
CA SER A 98 -4.01 -8.98 -11.68
C SER A 98 -5.05 -9.97 -12.20
N ILE A 99 -5.78 -9.66 -13.26
CA ILE A 99 -6.89 -10.49 -13.73
C ILE A 99 -6.54 -11.11 -15.09
N PRO A 100 -5.94 -12.30 -15.13
CA PRO A 100 -5.63 -12.98 -16.38
C PRO A 100 -6.87 -13.62 -17.04
N ASP A 101 -7.88 -13.99 -16.26
CA ASP A 101 -9.17 -14.52 -16.70
C ASP A 101 -10.27 -13.90 -15.85
N ALA A 102 -11.09 -13.05 -16.47
CA ALA A 102 -12.16 -12.36 -15.76
C ALA A 102 -13.32 -13.29 -15.40
N GLU A 103 -13.69 -14.24 -16.26
CA GLU A 103 -14.83 -15.14 -15.99
C GLU A 103 -14.53 -16.05 -14.80
N ALA A 104 -13.29 -16.55 -14.70
CA ALA A 104 -12.87 -17.41 -13.60
C ALA A 104 -12.76 -16.67 -12.26
N LEU A 105 -12.32 -15.41 -12.26
CA LEU A 105 -12.01 -14.65 -11.04
C LEU A 105 -13.13 -13.69 -10.60
N SER A 106 -14.08 -13.36 -11.47
CA SER A 106 -15.18 -12.44 -11.14
C SER A 106 -15.90 -12.84 -9.85
N PRO A 107 -16.26 -14.12 -9.61
CA PRO A 107 -16.93 -14.48 -8.36
C PRO A 107 -16.10 -14.20 -7.10
N ALA A 108 -14.77 -14.35 -7.16
CA ALA A 108 -13.88 -14.08 -6.04
C ALA A 108 -13.73 -12.57 -5.79
N ILE A 109 -13.64 -11.79 -6.86
CA ILE A 109 -13.54 -10.32 -6.79
C ILE A 109 -14.86 -9.72 -6.29
N GLU A 110 -16.01 -10.23 -6.72
CA GLU A 110 -17.32 -9.80 -6.22
C GLU A 110 -17.46 -10.08 -4.71
N ARG A 111 -16.97 -11.23 -4.23
CA ARG A 111 -16.90 -11.51 -2.79
C ARG A 111 -15.98 -10.54 -2.05
N ALA A 112 -14.84 -10.18 -2.65
CA ALA A 112 -13.93 -9.19 -2.09
C ALA A 112 -14.62 -7.83 -1.92
N ILE A 113 -15.27 -7.34 -2.98
CA ILE A 113 -16.01 -6.06 -2.97
C ILE A 113 -17.17 -6.08 -1.95
N ALA A 114 -17.84 -7.22 -1.80
CA ALA A 114 -18.91 -7.37 -0.83
C ALA A 114 -18.42 -7.39 0.63
N ALA A 115 -17.14 -7.70 0.86
CA ALA A 115 -16.54 -7.77 2.18
C ALA A 115 -16.07 -6.41 2.71
N GLY A 116 -15.77 -5.44 1.84
CA GLY A 116 -15.34 -4.08 2.19
C GLY A 116 -14.19 -3.60 1.34
#